data_AF-A0A8J1LV42-F1
#
_entry.id   AF-A0A8J1LV42-F1
#
_cell.length_a   1.000
_cell.length_b   1.000
_cell.length_c   1.000
_cell.angle_alpha   90.00
_cell.angle_beta   90.00
_cell.angle_gamma   90.00
#
_symmetry.space_group_name_H-M   'P 1'
#
loop_
_entity.id
_entity.type
_entity.pdbx_description
1 polymer ?
#
loop_
_entity_poly.entity_id
_entity_poly.type
_entity_poly.pdbx_seq_one_letter_code
_entity_poly.pdbx_strand_id
1 'polypeptide(L)'
;MVPPEIPERRSFKTKSMRREPITQTSSGLGECSRSLLPKYSPKGSLLSEEERKVAEKAKQRTLRILFDALEKKDSLLVVKPEDFVGIPKKKTFPLIPLNLVQDLIINLLSVTFRKSYCAIPETFELLQGSDEIVIYLSPHFWHQKEMLGQGSRPGTLILELSRVLGYKRYLGSPTDEREEQAQQGQQKFPLTASEICSVFEKWMCHSGSYFGYYSCCGEKSVDSVCDILTGPSHHLLSDKE
;
A
#
# COMPACT_ATOMS: atom_id res chain seq x y z
N MET A 1 27.24 46.59 56.51
CA MET A 1 28.54 46.05 56.93
C MET A 1 29.01 45.10 55.85
N VAL A 2 30.05 45.50 55.12
CA VAL A 2 30.66 44.77 54.00
C VAL A 2 31.89 44.04 54.56
N PRO A 3 32.05 42.73 54.36
CA PRO A 3 33.29 42.04 54.72
C PRO A 3 34.38 42.25 53.64
N PRO A 4 35.68 42.27 54.04
CA PRO A 4 36.78 42.81 53.23
C PRO A 4 37.41 41.79 52.27
N GLU A 5 38.04 42.33 51.21
CA GLU A 5 38.85 41.63 50.21
C GLU A 5 40.19 41.10 50.77
N ILE A 6 40.64 39.94 50.25
CA ILE A 6 42.01 39.42 50.41
C ILE A 6 42.48 38.84 49.05
N PRO A 7 43.78 38.97 48.67
CA PRO A 7 44.20 39.24 47.30
C PRO A 7 44.80 38.05 46.52
N GLU A 8 45.05 38.32 45.24
CA GLU A 8 45.61 37.47 44.17
C GLU A 8 46.87 36.65 44.52
N ARG A 9 47.00 35.49 43.85
CA ARG A 9 48.30 34.92 43.46
C ARG A 9 48.35 34.53 41.98
N ARG A 10 49.40 35.04 41.34
CA ARG A 10 49.99 34.79 40.01
C ARG A 10 49.92 33.31 39.57
N SER A 11 49.40 33.01 38.37
CA SER A 11 49.98 33.14 37.02
C SER A 11 50.82 31.93 36.60
N PHE A 12 50.31 31.15 35.64
CA PHE A 12 51.14 30.48 34.65
C PHE A 12 50.60 30.73 33.25
N LYS A 13 51.55 31.06 32.38
CA LYS A 13 51.41 31.65 31.06
C LYS A 13 51.80 30.57 30.05
N THR A 14 50.93 30.20 29.13
CA THR A 14 51.33 29.50 27.90
C THR A 14 50.58 30.03 26.67
N LYS A 15 51.36 30.77 25.87
CA LYS A 15 51.33 31.06 24.44
C LYS A 15 50.12 30.63 23.58
N SER A 16 49.47 31.67 23.05
CA SER A 16 49.00 31.93 21.68
C SER A 16 49.33 30.90 20.57
N MET A 17 48.27 30.48 19.86
CA MET A 17 48.23 30.55 18.39
C MET A 17 46.81 30.90 17.91
N ARG A 18 46.71 32.00 17.14
CA ARG A 18 45.58 32.31 16.26
C ARG A 18 45.47 31.26 15.15
N ARG A 19 44.26 30.76 14.88
CA ARG A 19 43.73 30.54 13.52
C ARG A 19 42.23 30.82 13.52
N GLU A 20 41.84 31.74 12.64
CA GLU A 20 40.46 32.08 12.23
C GLU A 20 39.83 30.92 11.41
N PRO A 21 38.51 30.97 11.10
CA PRO A 21 37.61 29.81 11.09
C PRO A 21 37.62 29.02 9.78
N ILE A 22 37.33 27.72 9.86
CA ILE A 22 36.95 26.92 8.71
C ILE A 22 35.50 26.52 8.87
N THR A 23 34.65 27.15 8.05
CA THR A 23 33.30 26.72 7.74
C THR A 23 33.38 25.32 7.11
N GLN A 24 32.84 24.30 7.77
CA GLN A 24 32.48 23.05 7.12
C GLN A 24 31.03 22.72 7.48
N THR A 25 30.16 23.07 6.54
CA THR A 25 28.94 22.34 6.22
C THR A 25 29.23 20.85 6.18
N SER A 26 28.70 20.09 7.12
CA SER A 26 28.49 18.66 6.95
C SER A 26 27.00 18.34 7.06
N SER A 27 26.49 17.93 5.92
CA SER A 27 25.25 17.22 5.69
C SER A 27 25.13 16.03 6.65
N GLY A 28 24.24 16.15 7.64
CA GLY A 28 23.78 15.01 8.43
C GLY A 28 22.74 14.22 7.63
N LEU A 29 23.20 13.31 6.77
CA LEU A 29 22.40 12.16 6.37
C LEU A 29 22.21 11.31 7.63
N GLY A 30 21.00 11.35 8.20
CA GLY A 30 20.62 10.49 9.32
C GLY A 30 20.63 9.03 8.86
N GLU A 31 21.69 8.32 9.24
CA GLU A 31 21.84 6.88 9.04
C GLU A 31 20.76 6.13 9.84
N CYS A 32 19.82 5.49 9.14
CA CYS A 32 18.85 4.61 9.77
C CYS A 32 19.52 3.24 10.00
N SER A 33 20.23 3.12 11.13
CA SER A 33 20.85 1.86 11.57
C SER A 33 19.79 0.82 11.94
N ARG A 34 19.98 -0.42 11.45
CA ARG A 34 19.23 -1.61 11.86
C ARG A 34 19.53 -1.92 13.32
N SER A 35 18.54 -1.77 14.20
CA SER A 35 18.54 -2.40 15.52
C SER A 35 17.12 -2.86 15.89
N LEU A 36 17.10 -4.03 16.50
CA LEU A 36 15.94 -4.81 16.94
C LEU A 36 15.00 -3.94 17.80
N LEU A 37 13.69 -4.03 17.49
CA LEU A 37 12.52 -3.42 18.16
C LEU A 37 12.80 -2.48 19.35
N PRO A 38 12.24 -1.27 19.28
CA PRO A 38 11.33 -0.85 20.33
C PRO A 38 9.97 -0.44 19.77
N LYS A 39 8.95 -0.56 20.62
CA LYS A 39 7.57 -0.07 20.45
C LYS A 39 7.57 1.39 19.99
N TYR A 40 7.64 1.63 18.68
CA TYR A 40 7.38 2.94 18.10
C TYR A 40 5.88 3.02 17.86
N SER A 41 5.18 3.77 18.70
CA SER A 41 3.88 4.30 18.28
C SER A 41 4.12 5.13 17.02
N PRO A 42 3.44 4.88 15.90
CA PRO A 42 3.59 5.72 14.73
C PRO A 42 3.15 7.13 15.14
N LYS A 43 4.12 8.04 15.21
CA LYS A 43 3.88 9.48 15.38
C LYS A 43 3.26 10.00 14.09
N GLY A 44 2.09 9.53 13.66
CA GLY A 44 1.42 10.14 12.52
C GLY A 44 0.70 11.41 12.93
N SER A 45 0.49 12.31 11.96
CA SER A 45 -0.30 13.53 12.15
C SER A 45 -1.61 13.48 11.37
N LEU A 46 -2.48 14.44 11.69
CA LEU A 46 -3.66 14.72 10.88
C LEU A 46 -3.22 15.17 9.47
N LEU A 47 -4.03 14.82 8.48
CA LEU A 47 -3.87 15.29 7.11
C LEU A 47 -4.20 16.79 7.03
N SER A 48 -3.52 17.52 6.14
CA SER A 48 -4.02 18.84 5.68
C SER A 48 -5.37 18.69 4.98
N GLU A 49 -6.05 19.80 4.72
CA GLU A 49 -7.32 19.76 3.98
C GLU A 49 -7.14 19.17 2.56
N GLU A 50 -6.06 19.54 1.88
CA GLU A 50 -5.70 19.06 0.55
C GLU A 50 -5.35 17.58 0.57
N GLU A 51 -4.51 17.15 1.53
CA GLU A 51 -4.15 15.74 1.71
C GLU A 51 -5.39 14.89 1.99
N ARG A 52 -6.31 15.39 2.84
CA ARG A 52 -7.59 14.74 3.11
C ARG A 52 -8.45 14.63 1.86
N LYS A 53 -8.56 15.68 1.05
CA LYS A 53 -9.29 15.64 -0.23
C LYS A 53 -8.71 14.59 -1.17
N VAL A 54 -7.38 14.49 -1.27
CA VAL A 54 -6.69 13.50 -2.12
C VAL A 54 -6.93 12.07 -1.61
N ALA A 55 -6.78 11.84 -0.30
CA ALA A 55 -6.99 10.54 0.33
C ALA A 55 -8.45 10.08 0.19
N GLU A 56 -9.42 10.95 0.46
CA GLU A 56 -10.84 10.62 0.36
C GLU A 56 -11.26 10.37 -1.11
N LYS A 57 -10.73 11.14 -2.06
CA LYS A 57 -10.94 10.89 -3.49
C LYS A 57 -10.39 9.51 -3.90
N ALA A 58 -9.22 9.13 -3.38
CA ALA A 58 -8.66 7.80 -3.61
C ALA A 58 -9.54 6.70 -3.00
N LYS A 59 -9.99 6.86 -1.74
CA LYS A 59 -10.92 5.94 -1.08
C LYS A 59 -12.20 5.72 -1.88
N GLN A 60 -12.88 6.80 -2.26
CA GLN A 60 -14.12 6.73 -3.04
C GLN A 60 -13.93 6.08 -4.41
N ARG A 61 -12.82 6.38 -5.09
CA ARG A 61 -12.47 5.74 -6.35
C ARG A 61 -12.25 4.24 -6.17
N THR A 62 -11.46 3.84 -5.17
CA THR A 62 -11.21 2.42 -4.88
C THR A 62 -12.51 1.69 -4.56
N LEU A 63 -13.42 2.30 -3.78
CA LEU A 63 -14.75 1.73 -3.53
C LEU A 63 -15.52 1.49 -4.84
N ARG A 64 -15.58 2.49 -5.73
CA ARG A 64 -16.27 2.34 -7.04
C ARG A 64 -15.66 1.22 -7.88
N ILE A 65 -14.33 1.11 -7.93
CA ILE A 65 -13.62 0.03 -8.62
C ILE A 65 -13.99 -1.34 -8.04
N LEU A 66 -13.98 -1.49 -6.70
CA LEU A 66 -14.27 -2.77 -6.05
C LEU A 66 -15.75 -3.16 -6.24
N PHE A 67 -16.67 -2.21 -6.19
CA PHE A 67 -18.08 -2.44 -6.49
C PHE A 67 -18.30 -2.84 -7.96
N ASP A 68 -17.68 -2.13 -8.91
CA ASP A 68 -17.78 -2.43 -10.34
C ASP A 68 -17.24 -3.83 -10.66
N ALA A 69 -16.13 -4.24 -10.02
CA ALA A 69 -15.58 -5.58 -10.16
C ALA A 69 -16.56 -6.67 -9.67
N LEU A 70 -17.27 -6.43 -8.56
CA LEU A 70 -18.30 -7.34 -8.06
C LEU A 70 -19.54 -7.38 -8.98
N GLU A 71 -20.00 -6.21 -9.45
CA GLU A 71 -21.19 -6.09 -10.30
C GLU A 71 -21.00 -6.80 -11.64
N LYS A 72 -19.84 -6.61 -12.27
CA LYS A 72 -19.47 -7.28 -13.52
C LYS A 72 -19.25 -8.78 -13.36
N LYS A 73 -19.16 -9.28 -12.12
CA LYS A 73 -18.73 -10.65 -11.80
C LYS A 73 -17.46 -10.98 -12.59
N ASP A 74 -16.47 -10.08 -12.49
CA ASP A 74 -15.24 -10.18 -13.26
C ASP A 74 -14.71 -11.62 -13.21
N SER A 75 -14.32 -12.16 -14.36
CA SER A 75 -13.88 -13.55 -14.51
C SER A 75 -12.69 -13.95 -13.62
N LEU A 76 -11.98 -12.99 -13.05
CA LEU A 76 -10.91 -13.20 -12.07
C LEU A 76 -11.42 -13.31 -10.63
N LEU A 77 -12.69 -12.99 -10.37
CA LEU A 77 -13.39 -13.17 -9.10
C LEU A 77 -14.09 -14.52 -9.04
N VAL A 78 -13.79 -15.31 -8.01
CA VAL A 78 -14.30 -16.67 -7.86
C VAL A 78 -14.88 -16.91 -6.47
N VAL A 79 -15.94 -17.70 -6.38
CA VAL A 79 -16.56 -18.05 -5.09
C VAL A 79 -15.69 -19.05 -4.32
N LYS A 80 -15.10 -20.01 -5.03
CA LYS A 80 -14.24 -21.06 -4.47
C LYS A 80 -12.92 -21.10 -5.25
N PRO A 81 -11.86 -20.43 -4.78
CA PRO A 81 -10.57 -20.45 -5.47
C PRO A 81 -9.92 -21.86 -5.46
N GLU A 82 -10.30 -22.73 -4.52
CA GLU A 82 -9.82 -24.11 -4.38
C GLU A 82 -10.18 -24.97 -5.59
N ASP A 83 -11.33 -24.71 -6.21
CA ASP A 83 -11.79 -25.43 -7.41
C ASP A 83 -10.86 -25.22 -8.62
N PHE A 84 -9.95 -24.24 -8.53
CA PHE A 84 -9.00 -23.89 -9.59
C PHE A 84 -7.56 -24.30 -9.26
N VAL A 85 -7.35 -25.01 -8.15
CA VAL A 85 -6.04 -25.57 -7.78
C VAL A 85 -5.75 -26.79 -8.68
N GLY A 86 -4.64 -26.76 -9.41
CA GLY A 86 -4.21 -27.87 -10.28
C GLY A 86 -4.75 -27.85 -11.71
N ILE A 87 -5.62 -26.88 -12.07
CA ILE A 87 -6.03 -26.68 -13.47
C ILE A 87 -4.84 -26.05 -14.23
N PRO A 88 -4.40 -26.61 -15.38
CA PRO A 88 -3.34 -26.01 -16.19
C PRO A 88 -3.81 -24.64 -16.72
N LYS A 89 -3.34 -23.56 -16.08
CA LYS A 89 -3.70 -22.19 -16.46
C LYS A 89 -2.93 -21.78 -17.72
N LYS A 90 -3.62 -21.60 -18.85
CA LYS A 90 -3.04 -21.01 -20.10
C LYS A 90 -2.55 -19.56 -19.91
N LYS A 91 -2.98 -18.88 -18.86
CA LYS A 91 -2.51 -17.55 -18.42
C LYS A 91 -2.45 -17.54 -16.89
N THR A 92 -1.26 -17.39 -16.33
CA THR A 92 -1.00 -17.41 -14.87
C THR A 92 -1.42 -16.09 -14.23
N PHE A 93 -2.72 -15.86 -14.07
CA PHE A 93 -3.22 -14.81 -13.19
C PHE A 93 -3.75 -15.41 -11.87
N PRO A 94 -3.48 -14.75 -10.72
CA PRO A 94 -4.13 -15.09 -9.46
C PRO A 94 -5.64 -14.88 -9.58
N LEU A 95 -6.43 -15.82 -9.04
CA LEU A 95 -7.87 -15.67 -8.90
C LEU A 95 -8.16 -15.09 -7.53
N ILE A 96 -9.08 -14.14 -7.44
CA ILE A 96 -9.41 -13.43 -6.22
C ILE A 96 -10.74 -13.97 -5.68
N PRO A 97 -10.80 -14.39 -4.41
CA PRO A 97 -12.06 -14.79 -3.79
C PRO A 97 -13.06 -13.63 -3.75
N LEU A 98 -14.32 -13.89 -4.07
CA LEU A 98 -15.35 -12.84 -4.13
C LEU A 98 -15.61 -12.21 -2.74
N ASN A 99 -15.55 -13.02 -1.68
CA ASN A 99 -15.64 -12.55 -0.29
C ASN A 99 -14.44 -11.65 0.10
N LEU A 100 -13.24 -11.89 -0.45
CA LEU A 100 -12.09 -11.01 -0.22
C LEU A 100 -12.39 -9.58 -0.69
N VAL A 101 -13.00 -9.43 -1.86
CA VAL A 101 -13.38 -8.11 -2.39
C VAL A 101 -14.44 -7.45 -1.50
N GLN A 102 -15.40 -8.22 -0.98
CA GLN A 102 -16.40 -7.72 -0.03
C GLN A 102 -15.75 -7.24 1.27
N ASP A 103 -14.80 -8.01 1.82
CA ASP A 103 -14.06 -7.66 3.03
C ASP A 103 -13.19 -6.41 2.81
N LEU A 104 -12.57 -6.26 1.64
CA LEU A 104 -11.86 -5.03 1.26
C LEU A 104 -12.79 -3.82 1.26
N ILE A 105 -14.01 -3.95 0.74
CA ILE A 105 -15.01 -2.86 0.75
C ILE A 105 -15.38 -2.49 2.18
N ILE A 106 -15.69 -3.48 3.02
CA ILE A 106 -16.06 -3.27 4.44
C ILE A 106 -14.95 -2.51 5.17
N ASN A 107 -13.71 -2.97 5.04
CA ASN A 107 -12.57 -2.33 5.69
C ASN A 107 -12.25 -0.94 5.11
N LEU A 108 -12.44 -0.75 3.81
CA LEU A 108 -12.21 0.55 3.18
C LEU A 108 -13.24 1.57 3.64
N LEU A 109 -14.50 1.18 3.87
CA LEU A 109 -15.54 2.06 4.40
C LEU A 109 -15.18 2.59 5.79
N SER A 110 -14.64 1.74 6.67
CA SER A 110 -14.28 2.09 8.06
C SER A 110 -12.91 2.74 8.21
N VAL A 111 -12.13 2.90 7.14
CA VAL A 111 -10.76 3.41 7.24
C VAL A 111 -10.67 4.89 7.60
N THR A 112 -9.77 5.22 8.52
CA THR A 112 -9.27 6.56 8.81
C THR A 112 -7.86 6.73 8.25
N PHE A 113 -7.57 7.85 7.61
CA PHE A 113 -6.23 8.15 7.09
C PHE A 113 -5.44 9.07 8.02
N ARG A 114 -4.16 8.76 8.22
CA ARG A 114 -3.19 9.63 8.90
C ARG A 114 -1.95 9.83 8.04
N LYS A 115 -1.20 10.89 8.32
CA LYS A 115 0.09 11.14 7.67
C LYS A 115 1.17 10.33 8.36
N SER A 116 2.00 9.62 7.60
CA SER A 116 3.25 9.03 8.10
C SER A 116 4.40 10.02 7.93
N TYR A 117 5.29 10.12 8.92
CA TYR A 117 6.59 10.81 8.77
C TYR A 117 7.71 9.87 8.33
N CYS A 118 7.46 8.56 8.28
CA CYS A 118 8.44 7.61 7.78
C CYS A 118 8.59 7.76 6.27
N ALA A 119 9.80 8.12 5.83
CA ALA A 119 10.18 8.21 4.42
C ALA A 119 10.43 6.83 3.79
N ILE A 120 10.31 5.74 4.56
CA ILE A 120 10.42 4.38 4.04
C ILE A 120 9.17 4.11 3.18
N PRO A 121 9.33 3.73 1.89
CA PRO A 121 8.21 3.61 0.95
C PRO A 121 7.07 2.66 1.38
N GLU A 122 7.37 1.76 2.33
CA GLU A 122 6.62 0.52 2.59
C GLU A 122 5.97 0.46 3.98
N THR A 123 6.06 1.51 4.78
CA THR A 123 5.55 1.51 6.17
C THR A 123 4.17 2.14 6.26
N PHE A 124 3.16 1.33 5.96
CA PHE A 124 1.80 1.52 6.48
C PHE A 124 1.72 0.70 7.77
N GLU A 125 1.79 1.37 8.91
CA GLU A 125 1.68 0.73 10.22
C GLU A 125 0.21 0.66 10.62
N LEU A 126 -0.25 -0.52 11.03
CA LEU A 126 -1.62 -0.75 11.48
C LEU A 126 -1.65 -0.77 13.01
N LEU A 127 -2.47 0.08 13.61
CA LEU A 127 -2.87 -0.04 15.01
C LEU A 127 -4.21 -0.77 15.07
N GLN A 128 -4.17 -2.09 15.22
CA GLN A 128 -5.35 -2.87 15.61
C GLN A 128 -5.49 -2.79 17.14
N GLY A 129 -6.20 -1.79 17.63
CA GLY A 129 -6.48 -1.60 19.06
C GLY A 129 -7.92 -1.16 19.38
N SER A 130 -8.70 -0.90 18.35
CA SER A 130 -10.13 -0.57 18.34
C SER A 130 -10.69 -1.08 17.02
N ASP A 131 -12.02 -1.14 16.85
CA ASP A 131 -12.66 -1.46 15.55
C ASP A 131 -12.33 -0.45 14.42
N GLU A 132 -11.35 0.43 14.64
CA GLU A 132 -10.89 1.47 13.73
C GLU A 132 -9.69 1.00 12.92
N ILE A 133 -9.81 1.02 11.60
CA ILE A 133 -8.70 0.75 10.69
C ILE A 133 -8.02 2.08 10.37
N VAL A 134 -6.78 2.25 10.82
CA VAL A 134 -6.00 3.47 10.52
C VAL A 134 -4.91 3.16 9.51
N ILE A 135 -4.93 3.82 8.35
CA ILE A 135 -3.85 3.73 7.34
C ILE A 135 -2.99 4.99 7.40
N TYR A 136 -1.69 4.80 7.63
CA TYR A 136 -0.69 5.88 7.63
C TYR A 136 -0.10 6.06 6.23
N LEU A 137 -0.49 7.13 5.54
CA LEU A 137 -0.08 7.44 4.18
C LEU A 137 1.35 8.01 4.16
N SER A 138 2.26 7.34 3.44
CA SER A 138 3.63 7.79 3.24
C SER A 138 3.71 8.96 2.25
N PRO A 139 4.80 9.74 2.23
CA PRO A 139 4.98 10.81 1.25
C PRO A 139 4.85 10.35 -0.22
N HIS A 140 5.17 9.07 -0.49
CA HIS A 140 5.06 8.51 -1.84
C HIS A 140 3.61 8.46 -2.34
N PHE A 141 2.63 8.23 -1.45
CA PHE A 141 1.21 8.12 -1.80
C PHE A 141 0.68 9.35 -2.55
N TRP A 142 1.15 10.54 -2.19
CA TRP A 142 0.67 11.80 -2.76
C TRP A 142 1.05 11.98 -4.24
N HIS A 143 2.12 11.31 -4.69
CA HIS A 143 2.63 11.40 -6.05
C HIS A 143 2.20 10.24 -6.95
N GLN A 144 1.45 9.28 -6.40
CA GLN A 144 0.98 8.13 -7.16
C GLN A 144 -0.12 8.50 -8.15
N LYS A 145 -0.22 7.66 -9.20
CA LYS A 145 -1.26 7.76 -10.21
C LYS A 145 -2.64 7.77 -9.56
N GLU A 146 -3.48 8.64 -10.09
CA GLU A 146 -4.84 8.80 -9.61
C GLU A 146 -5.73 7.61 -9.99
N MET A 147 -5.56 7.12 -11.22
CA MET A 147 -6.35 6.07 -11.83
C MET A 147 -5.79 4.68 -11.53
N LEU A 148 -6.66 3.67 -11.53
CA LEU A 148 -6.24 2.27 -11.37
C LEU A 148 -5.22 1.88 -12.44
N GLY A 149 -4.13 1.28 -11.98
CA GLY A 149 -3.03 0.83 -12.81
C GLY A 149 -1.79 0.68 -11.94
N GLN A 150 -0.68 0.26 -12.53
CA GLN A 150 0.55 -0.03 -11.76
C GLN A 150 1.03 1.17 -10.92
N GLY A 151 1.18 0.93 -9.61
CA GLY A 151 1.69 1.91 -8.62
C GLY A 151 0.70 3.03 -8.31
N SER A 152 -0.60 2.74 -8.39
CA SER A 152 -1.66 3.72 -8.23
C SER A 152 -2.10 3.88 -6.77
N ARG A 153 -2.78 4.99 -6.45
CA ARG A 153 -3.42 5.16 -5.14
C ARG A 153 -4.47 4.07 -4.88
N PRO A 154 -5.35 3.71 -5.84
CA PRO A 154 -6.25 2.58 -5.64
C PRO A 154 -5.56 1.25 -5.35
N GLY A 155 -4.53 0.89 -6.14
CA GLY A 155 -3.77 -0.34 -5.90
C GLY A 155 -3.06 -0.34 -4.54
N THR A 156 -2.53 0.80 -4.11
CA THR A 156 -1.93 0.93 -2.77
C THR A 156 -2.95 0.71 -1.65
N LEU A 157 -4.17 1.26 -1.77
CA LEU A 157 -5.21 1.01 -0.78
C LEU A 157 -5.63 -0.46 -0.75
N ILE A 158 -5.76 -1.12 -1.91
CA ILE A 158 -6.04 -2.56 -2.01
C ILE A 158 -4.93 -3.39 -1.37
N LEU A 159 -3.67 -3.04 -1.62
CA LEU A 159 -2.50 -3.70 -1.05
C LEU A 159 -2.52 -3.65 0.49
N GLU A 160 -2.68 -2.47 1.06
CA GLU A 160 -2.60 -2.31 2.52
C GLU A 160 -3.82 -2.90 3.23
N LEU A 161 -5.02 -2.77 2.65
CA LEU A 161 -6.21 -3.43 3.20
C LEU A 161 -6.14 -4.95 3.10
N SER A 162 -5.51 -5.51 2.07
CA SER A 162 -5.24 -6.94 2.00
C SER A 162 -4.34 -7.39 3.16
N ARG A 163 -3.39 -6.54 3.59
CA ARG A 163 -2.59 -6.83 4.80
C ARG A 163 -3.42 -6.76 6.07
N VAL A 164 -4.38 -5.84 6.17
CA VAL A 164 -5.36 -5.79 7.29
C VAL A 164 -6.14 -7.10 7.39
N LEU A 165 -6.50 -7.70 6.26
CA LEU A 165 -7.18 -9.00 6.17
C LEU A 165 -6.26 -10.22 6.46
N GLY A 166 -5.00 -9.98 6.80
CA GLY A 166 -4.03 -11.00 7.19
C GLY A 166 -3.24 -11.62 6.04
N TYR A 167 -3.28 -11.05 4.82
CA TYR A 167 -2.46 -11.53 3.70
C TYR A 167 -1.01 -11.04 3.84
N LYS A 168 -0.04 -11.95 3.73
CA LYS A 168 1.40 -11.60 3.71
C LYS A 168 1.69 -10.67 2.53
N ARG A 169 2.57 -9.68 2.71
CA ARG A 169 2.92 -8.73 1.63
C ARG A 169 3.54 -9.46 0.43
N TYR A 170 4.49 -10.34 0.72
CA TYR A 170 5.16 -11.24 -0.22
C TYR A 170 5.22 -12.64 0.41
N LEU A 171 5.39 -13.69 -0.41
CA LEU A 171 5.71 -15.02 0.12
C LEU A 171 7.10 -14.95 0.76
N GLY A 172 7.25 -15.50 1.97
CA GLY A 172 8.57 -15.64 2.58
C GLY A 172 9.46 -16.55 1.74
N SER A 173 10.78 -16.40 1.86
CA SER A 173 11.69 -17.42 1.34
C SER A 173 11.41 -18.77 2.03
N PRO A 174 11.61 -19.93 1.37
CA PRO A 174 11.27 -21.27 1.90
C PRO A 174 12.04 -21.73 3.15
N THR A 175 12.67 -20.83 3.89
CA THR A 175 13.66 -21.19 4.92
C THR A 175 13.07 -21.30 6.34
N ASP A 176 11.82 -20.87 6.54
CA ASP A 176 11.17 -20.84 7.85
C ASP A 176 10.07 -21.91 8.01
N GLU A 177 10.33 -23.13 7.52
CA GLU A 177 9.42 -24.30 7.62
C GLU A 177 9.19 -24.80 9.06
N ARG A 178 9.79 -24.17 10.09
CA ARG A 178 9.64 -24.62 11.48
C ARG A 178 8.44 -24.05 12.24
N GLU A 179 7.72 -23.07 11.69
CA GLU A 179 6.55 -22.47 12.37
C GLU A 179 5.21 -22.77 11.67
N GLU A 180 5.21 -23.40 10.50
CA GLU A 180 3.99 -23.61 9.70
C GLU A 180 3.11 -24.78 10.18
N GLN A 181 3.52 -25.53 11.20
CA GLN A 181 2.75 -26.69 11.70
C GLN A 181 1.70 -26.34 12.78
N ALA A 182 1.58 -25.08 13.21
CA ALA A 182 0.60 -24.69 14.25
C ALA A 182 -0.69 -24.03 13.73
N GLN A 183 -0.85 -23.85 12.41
CA GLN A 183 -2.04 -23.22 11.81
C GLN A 183 -2.67 -24.08 10.70
N GLN A 184 -2.71 -25.41 10.90
CA GLN A 184 -3.53 -26.34 10.10
C GLN A 184 -5.03 -26.17 10.38
N GLY A 185 -5.54 -24.97 10.11
CA GLY A 185 -6.95 -24.64 10.06
C GLY A 185 -7.17 -23.68 8.90
N GLN A 186 -7.69 -24.22 7.78
CA GLN A 186 -7.94 -23.52 6.51
C GLN A 186 -6.67 -23.14 5.75
N GLN A 187 -6.25 -24.03 4.84
CA GLN A 187 -5.26 -23.71 3.81
C GLN A 187 -5.87 -22.64 2.87
N LYS A 188 -5.75 -21.36 3.25
CA LYS A 188 -6.06 -20.24 2.37
C LYS A 188 -5.24 -20.45 1.10
N PHE A 189 -5.89 -20.37 -0.07
CA PHE A 189 -5.21 -20.24 -1.35
C PHE A 189 -4.05 -19.24 -1.17
N PRO A 190 -2.79 -19.57 -1.52
CA PRO A 190 -1.63 -18.78 -1.12
C PRO A 190 -1.53 -17.51 -1.97
N LEU A 191 -2.45 -16.56 -1.75
CA LEU A 191 -2.38 -15.21 -2.25
C LEU A 191 -1.56 -14.37 -1.28
N THR A 192 -0.76 -13.49 -1.84
CA THR A 192 -0.14 -12.37 -1.14
C THR A 192 -0.94 -11.10 -1.39
N ALA A 193 -0.79 -10.12 -0.49
CA ALA A 193 -1.34 -8.78 -0.71
C ALA A 193 -0.83 -8.16 -2.01
N SER A 194 0.44 -8.42 -2.38
CA SER A 194 1.03 -7.96 -3.64
C SER A 194 0.38 -8.61 -4.86
N GLU A 195 0.03 -9.89 -4.81
CA GLU A 195 -0.66 -10.57 -5.90
C GLU A 195 -2.09 -10.05 -6.06
N ILE A 196 -2.80 -9.85 -4.95
CA ILE A 196 -4.14 -9.26 -4.95
C ILE A 196 -4.11 -7.88 -5.62
N CYS A 197 -3.22 -6.99 -5.16
CA CYS A 197 -3.02 -5.67 -5.78
C CYS A 197 -2.66 -5.80 -7.26
N SER A 198 -1.75 -6.70 -7.62
CA SER A 198 -1.33 -6.88 -9.01
C SER A 198 -2.44 -7.39 -9.92
N VAL A 199 -3.43 -8.13 -9.42
CA VAL A 199 -4.62 -8.51 -10.20
C VAL A 199 -5.38 -7.25 -10.65
N PHE A 200 -5.69 -6.37 -9.70
CA PHE A 200 -6.38 -5.13 -10.02
C PHE A 200 -5.55 -4.20 -10.92
N GLU A 201 -4.27 -4.02 -10.60
CA GLU A 201 -3.42 -3.05 -11.31
C GLU A 201 -2.96 -3.48 -12.71
N LYS A 202 -3.00 -4.79 -13.03
CA LYS A 202 -2.50 -5.31 -14.32
C LYS A 202 -3.54 -6.02 -15.16
N TRP A 203 -4.49 -6.70 -14.54
CA TRP A 203 -5.41 -7.59 -15.24
C TRP A 203 -6.83 -7.04 -15.30
N MET A 204 -7.27 -6.33 -14.25
CA MET A 204 -8.57 -5.66 -14.24
C MET A 204 -8.49 -4.18 -14.64
N CYS A 205 -7.29 -3.61 -14.83
CA CYS A 205 -7.17 -2.23 -15.26
C CYS A 205 -7.41 -2.09 -16.77
N HIS A 206 -7.93 -0.95 -17.20
CA HIS A 206 -8.03 -0.61 -18.62
C HIS A 206 -6.65 -0.42 -19.25
N SER A 207 -6.42 -1.08 -20.39
CA SER A 207 -5.20 -0.91 -21.20
C SER A 207 -5.29 0.30 -22.15
N GLY A 208 -6.50 0.77 -22.44
CA GLY A 208 -6.77 1.89 -23.32
C GLY A 208 -6.81 3.24 -22.59
N SER A 209 -6.55 4.32 -23.32
CA SER A 209 -6.74 5.69 -22.83
C SER A 209 -8.22 6.05 -22.70
N TYR A 210 -8.53 6.98 -21.78
CA TYR A 210 -9.88 7.47 -21.52
C TYR A 210 -10.15 8.82 -22.21
N PHE A 211 -11.18 8.88 -23.05
CA PHE A 211 -11.62 10.08 -23.77
C PHE A 211 -13.14 10.32 -23.63
N GLY A 212 -13.68 10.13 -22.42
CA GLY A 212 -15.12 10.03 -22.16
C GLY A 212 -15.65 8.59 -22.24
N TYR A 213 -14.80 7.69 -22.74
CA TYR A 213 -14.89 6.24 -22.65
C TYR A 213 -13.48 5.64 -22.76
N TYR A 214 -13.30 4.42 -22.30
CA TYR A 214 -12.07 3.65 -22.46
C TYR A 214 -11.97 3.06 -23.85
N SER A 215 -10.89 3.36 -24.56
CA SER A 215 -10.64 2.85 -25.93
C SER A 215 -10.49 1.33 -26.03
N CYS A 216 -10.20 0.63 -24.92
CA CYS A 216 -10.04 -0.83 -24.93
C CYS A 216 -11.36 -1.61 -24.92
N CYS A 217 -12.41 -1.09 -24.28
CA CYS A 217 -13.66 -1.83 -24.06
C CYS A 217 -14.94 -0.97 -24.20
N GLY A 218 -14.81 0.34 -24.41
CA GLY A 218 -15.95 1.26 -24.55
C GLY A 218 -16.58 1.71 -23.21
N GLU A 219 -16.04 1.27 -22.08
CA GLU A 219 -16.54 1.61 -20.74
C GLU A 219 -16.51 3.12 -20.51
N LYS A 220 -17.61 3.69 -20.00
CA LYS A 220 -17.78 5.13 -19.77
C LYS A 220 -17.42 5.52 -18.36
N SER A 221 -17.56 4.60 -17.40
CA SER A 221 -17.21 4.86 -16.01
C SER A 221 -15.69 4.96 -15.85
N VAL A 222 -15.19 6.09 -15.36
CA VAL A 222 -13.77 6.35 -15.10
C VAL A 222 -13.21 5.40 -14.03
N ASP A 223 -14.05 5.02 -13.06
CA ASP A 223 -13.63 4.24 -11.88
C ASP A 223 -14.16 2.80 -11.97
N SER A 224 -13.80 2.14 -13.06
CA SER A 224 -14.27 0.79 -13.43
C SER A 224 -13.12 -0.16 -13.69
N VAL A 225 -13.41 -1.45 -13.67
CA VAL A 225 -12.53 -2.51 -14.16
C VAL A 225 -12.82 -2.81 -15.64
N CYS A 226 -11.79 -3.26 -16.33
CA CYS A 226 -11.85 -3.67 -17.73
C CYS A 226 -12.20 -5.16 -17.82
N ASP A 227 -13.28 -5.47 -18.53
CA ASP A 227 -13.61 -6.85 -18.85
C ASP A 227 -12.80 -7.33 -20.07
N ILE A 228 -11.50 -7.54 -19.87
CA ILE A 228 -10.58 -7.96 -20.96
C ILE A 228 -10.91 -9.39 -21.43
N LEU A 229 -11.63 -10.17 -20.62
CA LEU A 229 -11.95 -11.56 -20.92
C LEU A 229 -13.31 -11.71 -21.63
N THR A 230 -14.16 -10.69 -21.60
CA THR A 230 -15.27 -10.53 -22.57
C THR A 230 -14.90 -9.53 -23.67
N GLY A 231 -13.92 -9.87 -24.50
CA GLY A 231 -13.92 -9.34 -25.87
C GLY A 231 -15.27 -9.68 -26.55
N PRO A 232 -15.71 -8.92 -27.57
CA PRO A 232 -17.04 -9.09 -28.15
C PRO A 232 -17.30 -10.56 -28.49
N SER A 233 -18.38 -11.09 -27.93
CA SER A 233 -18.79 -12.47 -28.02
C SER A 233 -18.87 -12.95 -29.48
N HIS A 234 -18.41 -14.18 -29.71
CA HIS A 234 -19.10 -15.16 -30.53
C HIS A 234 -19.99 -14.62 -31.68
N HIS A 235 -19.36 -14.19 -32.76
CA HIS A 235 -19.93 -14.35 -34.10
C HIS A 235 -18.90 -15.11 -34.92
N LEU A 236 -19.32 -16.23 -35.50
CA LEU A 236 -18.60 -17.26 -36.28
C LEU A 236 -18.55 -18.60 -35.55
N LEU A 237 -19.71 -19.24 -35.47
CA LEU A 237 -19.93 -20.69 -35.65
C LEU A 237 -21.42 -20.98 -35.40
N SER A 238 -22.28 -20.27 -36.13
CA SER A 238 -23.54 -20.80 -36.64
C SER A 238 -23.47 -20.64 -38.15
N ASP A 239 -24.03 -21.60 -38.86
CA ASP A 239 -24.01 -21.80 -40.30
C ASP A 239 -22.75 -22.49 -40.84
N LYS A 240 -22.79 -23.82 -40.75
CA LYS A 240 -22.87 -24.67 -41.96
C LYS A 240 -23.46 -26.02 -41.58
N GLU A 241 -24.75 -26.17 -41.92
CA GLU A 241 -25.30 -27.46 -42.34
C GLU A 241 -24.56 -27.97 -43.59
#